data_AF-A0A6P6J2I4-F1
#
_entry.id   AF-A0A6P6J2I4-F1
#
_cell.length_a   1.000
_cell.length_b   1.000
_cell.length_c   1.000
_cell.angle_alpha   90.00
_cell.angle_beta   90.00
_cell.angle_gamma   90.00
#
_symmetry.space_group_name_H-M   'P 1'
#
loop_
_entity.id
_entity.type
_entity.pdbx_description
1 polymer ?
#
loop_
_entity_poly.entity_id
_entity_poly.type
_entity_poly.pdbx_seq_one_letter_code
_entity_poly.pdbx_strand_id
1 'polypeptide(L)'
;MDPGKFNFTLRLFQLSSPSGEFVAQEFFNPSRAADLVCSLPFLQEDLYSAPQPALFLVDNYHEAYLWQGWWPQDTESTGSALIRWNSDRKCAMETVLQYCREKNEKKPQKSYLIHAGLEPLTFTNMFPSWEHREDIAEITEREAEVCNQIILVEDIFGLCQSIYQNKYYPLETLQTRPLPHGVDPLKLEMYLTDEDFERVLDIKREEFDALPGWKQVNLKKAKGLF
;
A
#
# COMPACT_ATOMS: atom_id res chain seq x y z
N MET A 1 -0.92 26.39 -31.31
CA MET A 1 -1.20 25.15 -30.55
C MET A 1 -2.06 25.56 -29.39
N ASP A 2 -3.31 25.09 -29.35
CA ASP A 2 -4.21 25.32 -28.22
C ASP A 2 -3.69 24.45 -27.05
N PRO A 3 -3.16 25.02 -25.96
CA PRO A 3 -2.81 24.25 -24.79
C PRO A 3 -4.13 23.74 -24.21
N GLY A 4 -4.48 22.49 -24.52
CA GLY A 4 -5.82 21.94 -24.33
C GLY A 4 -6.51 22.43 -23.06
N LYS A 5 -7.74 22.92 -23.19
CA LYS A 5 -8.52 23.48 -22.08
C LYS A 5 -8.55 22.51 -20.90
N PHE A 6 -7.97 22.92 -19.77
CA PHE A 6 -8.13 22.21 -18.51
C PHE A 6 -9.60 22.27 -18.10
N ASN A 7 -10.29 21.13 -18.19
CA ASN A 7 -11.75 21.04 -18.09
C ASN A 7 -12.23 19.97 -17.09
N PHE A 8 -11.35 19.53 -16.20
CA PHE A 8 -11.63 18.51 -15.19
C PHE A 8 -11.16 18.98 -13.82
N THR A 9 -11.80 18.49 -12.75
CA THR A 9 -11.38 18.79 -11.37
C THR A 9 -10.85 17.52 -10.75
N LEU A 10 -9.67 17.60 -10.14
CA LEU A 10 -9.05 16.49 -9.43
C LEU A 10 -9.95 16.05 -8.27
N ARG A 11 -10.06 14.74 -8.05
CA ARG A 11 -10.84 14.14 -6.95
C ARG A 11 -9.91 13.43 -5.99
N LEU A 12 -10.20 13.53 -4.69
CA LEU A 12 -9.41 12.95 -3.63
C LEU A 12 -10.33 12.10 -2.74
N PHE A 13 -9.92 10.88 -2.43
CA PHE A 13 -10.65 9.98 -1.54
C PHE A 13 -9.70 9.39 -0.51
N GLN A 14 -10.09 9.40 0.76
CA GLN A 14 -9.42 8.61 1.78
C GLN A 14 -10.01 7.20 1.81
N LEU A 15 -9.14 6.20 1.79
CA LEU A 15 -9.49 4.78 1.77
C LEU A 15 -9.11 4.18 3.13
N SER A 16 -10.10 3.66 3.88
CA SER A 16 -9.84 3.12 5.22
C SER A 16 -10.97 2.20 5.69
N SER A 17 -10.73 1.40 6.74
CA SER A 17 -11.75 0.54 7.35
C SER A 17 -12.13 0.89 8.80
N PRO A 18 -12.43 2.15 9.19
CA PRO A 18 -12.47 2.59 10.59
C PRO A 18 -13.37 1.74 11.50
N SER A 19 -14.52 1.27 10.99
CA SER A 19 -15.51 0.42 11.68
C SER A 19 -15.44 -1.06 11.30
N GLY A 20 -14.42 -1.49 10.57
CA GLY A 20 -14.28 -2.86 10.03
C GLY A 20 -14.83 -3.04 8.62
N GLU A 21 -15.60 -2.07 8.10
CA GLU A 21 -16.00 -2.01 6.69
C GLU A 21 -15.09 -1.05 5.93
N PHE A 22 -14.60 -1.48 4.77
CA PHE A 22 -13.77 -0.66 3.90
C PHE A 22 -14.60 0.41 3.20
N VAL A 23 -14.20 1.66 3.34
CA VAL A 23 -14.91 2.83 2.80
C VAL A 23 -13.97 3.75 2.04
N ALA A 24 -14.52 4.39 1.00
CA ALA A 24 -13.88 5.47 0.26
C ALA A 24 -14.60 6.79 0.58
N GLN A 25 -13.97 7.66 1.36
CA GLN A 25 -14.53 8.96 1.73
C GLN A 25 -13.98 10.05 0.82
N GLU A 26 -14.85 10.69 0.03
CA GLU A 26 -14.46 11.80 -0.86
C GLU A 26 -14.20 13.09 -0.08
N PHE A 27 -13.09 13.74 -0.41
CA PHE A 27 -12.73 15.07 0.06
C PHE A 27 -13.28 16.11 -0.92
N PHE A 28 -13.85 17.18 -0.38
CA PHE A 28 -14.40 18.27 -1.17
C PHE A 28 -13.66 19.56 -0.86
N ASN A 29 -13.20 20.25 -1.91
CA ASN A 29 -12.70 21.62 -1.77
C ASN A 29 -13.85 22.51 -1.24
N PRO A 30 -13.68 23.21 -0.10
CA PRO A 30 -14.69 24.14 0.43
C PRO A 30 -15.11 25.23 -0.55
N SER A 31 -14.22 25.60 -1.49
CA SER A 31 -14.47 26.61 -2.52
C SER A 31 -15.03 26.03 -3.83
N ARG A 32 -15.43 24.75 -3.84
CA ARG A 32 -16.01 24.09 -5.03
C ARG A 32 -17.30 24.78 -5.47
N ALA A 33 -17.40 25.11 -6.74
CA ALA A 33 -18.65 25.45 -7.41
C ALA A 33 -18.98 24.37 -8.45
N ALA A 34 -20.25 23.95 -8.53
CA ALA A 34 -20.66 22.79 -9.33
C ALA A 34 -20.34 22.94 -10.84
N ASP A 35 -20.39 24.16 -11.36
CA ASP A 35 -20.20 24.46 -12.78
C ASP A 35 -18.81 25.02 -13.11
N LEU A 36 -17.91 25.09 -12.13
CA LEU A 36 -16.56 25.63 -12.31
C LEU A 36 -15.51 24.56 -12.09
N VAL A 37 -14.50 24.59 -12.95
CA VAL A 37 -13.32 23.73 -12.83
C VAL A 37 -12.40 24.30 -11.77
N CYS A 38 -12.01 23.48 -10.79
CA CYS A 38 -10.97 23.82 -9.83
C CYS A 38 -9.69 23.08 -10.19
N SER A 39 -8.65 23.84 -10.56
CA SER A 39 -7.39 23.27 -11.05
C SER A 39 -6.55 22.62 -9.97
N LEU A 40 -6.55 23.18 -8.75
CA LEU A 40 -5.71 22.71 -7.65
C LEU A 40 -6.55 22.70 -6.35
N PRO A 41 -7.49 21.75 -6.22
CA PRO A 41 -8.50 21.76 -5.15
C PRO A 41 -8.01 21.32 -3.77
N PHE A 42 -6.84 20.66 -3.69
CA PHE A 42 -6.33 20.04 -2.46
C PHE A 42 -4.88 20.45 -2.21
N LEU A 43 -4.48 20.40 -0.95
CA LEU A 43 -3.16 20.72 -0.45
C LEU A 43 -2.38 19.44 -0.12
N GLN A 44 -1.05 19.53 0.00
CA GLN A 44 -0.24 18.42 0.48
C GLN A 44 -0.66 17.99 1.90
N GLU A 45 -1.07 18.95 2.72
CA GLU A 45 -1.52 18.77 4.10
C GLU A 45 -2.76 17.90 4.21
N ASP A 46 -3.60 17.83 3.17
CA ASP A 46 -4.77 16.93 3.13
C ASP A 46 -4.34 15.45 3.18
N LEU A 47 -3.15 15.13 2.67
CA LEU A 47 -2.55 13.79 2.71
C LEU A 47 -1.70 13.60 3.98
N TYR A 48 -0.82 14.56 4.27
CA TYR A 48 0.21 14.42 5.30
C TYR A 48 -0.30 14.63 6.73
N SER A 49 -1.42 15.34 6.92
CA SER A 49 -2.01 15.55 8.25
C SER A 49 -2.96 14.43 8.67
N ALA A 50 -3.28 13.49 7.77
CA ALA A 50 -4.11 12.34 8.08
C ALA A 50 -3.41 11.38 9.07
N PRO A 51 -4.15 10.64 9.91
CA PRO A 51 -3.57 9.59 10.74
C PRO A 51 -2.84 8.55 9.89
N GLN A 52 -1.56 8.34 10.19
CA GLN A 52 -0.69 7.46 9.41
C GLN A 52 -0.57 6.05 10.01
N PRO A 53 -0.45 5.01 9.17
CA PRO A 53 -0.40 5.08 7.71
C PRO A 53 -1.78 5.32 7.08
N ALA A 54 -1.83 6.12 6.01
CA ALA A 54 -3.06 6.44 5.29
C ALA A 54 -3.02 5.98 3.83
N LEU A 55 -4.19 5.71 3.24
CA LEU A 55 -4.34 5.40 1.81
C LEU A 55 -5.26 6.44 1.19
N PHE A 56 -4.84 6.99 0.05
CA PHE A 56 -5.63 7.95 -0.71
C PHE A 56 -5.70 7.57 -2.18
N LEU A 57 -6.89 7.66 -2.78
CA LEU A 57 -7.07 7.67 -4.23
C LEU A 57 -7.12 9.12 -4.70
N VAL A 58 -6.21 9.48 -5.60
CA VAL A 58 -6.14 10.77 -6.28
C VAL A 58 -6.44 10.56 -7.76
N ASP A 59 -7.58 11.06 -8.23
CA ASP A 59 -8.02 10.96 -9.62
C ASP A 59 -7.81 12.30 -10.33
N ASN A 60 -6.81 12.36 -11.22
CA ASN A 60 -6.49 13.54 -12.02
C ASN A 60 -7.07 13.48 -13.44
N TYR A 61 -8.17 12.74 -13.61
CA TYR A 61 -8.88 12.55 -14.88
C TYR A 61 -8.17 11.71 -15.95
N HIS A 62 -6.87 11.94 -16.16
CA HIS A 62 -6.03 11.21 -17.11
C HIS A 62 -5.42 9.95 -16.51
N GLU A 63 -5.10 10.01 -15.22
CA GLU A 63 -4.45 8.97 -14.44
C GLU A 63 -4.99 9.00 -13.02
N ALA A 64 -4.97 7.83 -12.37
CA ALA A 64 -5.28 7.70 -10.96
C ALA A 64 -4.00 7.33 -10.17
N TYR A 65 -3.91 7.79 -8.94
CA TYR A 65 -2.80 7.50 -8.05
C TYR A 65 -3.36 6.93 -6.75
N LEU A 66 -2.85 5.77 -6.33
CA LEU A 66 -2.99 5.26 -4.97
C LEU A 66 -1.78 5.78 -4.18
N TRP A 67 -1.99 6.82 -3.38
CA TRP A 67 -0.97 7.34 -2.47
C TRP A 67 -0.99 6.55 -1.17
N GLN A 68 0.18 6.08 -0.76
CA GLN A 68 0.37 5.32 0.46
C GLN A 68 1.25 6.09 1.44
N GLY A 69 0.73 6.30 2.64
CA GLY A 69 1.42 6.86 3.78
C GLY A 69 2.51 5.96 4.37
N TRP A 70 3.16 6.49 5.41
CA TRP A 70 4.28 5.83 6.10
C TRP A 70 3.82 5.22 7.43
N TRP A 71 4.59 4.27 7.96
CA TRP A 71 4.36 3.79 9.32
C TRP A 71 5.05 4.73 10.33
N PRO A 72 4.32 5.32 11.30
CA PRO A 72 4.96 6.15 12.31
C PRO A 72 5.85 5.32 13.24
N GLN A 73 7.11 5.75 13.39
CA GLN A 73 8.12 5.02 14.17
C GLN A 73 7.85 5.06 15.68
N ASP A 74 7.13 6.08 16.16
CA ASP A 74 6.87 6.30 17.59
C ASP A 74 5.69 5.48 18.15
N THR A 75 5.00 4.71 17.30
CA THR A 75 3.83 3.91 17.71
C THR A 75 4.17 2.43 17.85
N GLU A 76 3.92 1.86 19.04
CA GLU A 76 3.98 0.41 19.25
C GLU A 76 2.96 -0.30 18.33
N SER A 77 3.44 -0.86 17.23
CA SER A 77 2.61 -1.60 16.28
C SER A 77 2.32 -2.99 16.81
N THR A 78 1.06 -3.27 17.10
CA THR A 78 0.61 -4.64 17.36
C THR A 78 0.52 -5.40 16.04
N GLY A 79 0.82 -6.70 16.00
CA GLY A 79 0.72 -7.50 14.78
C GLY A 79 -0.67 -7.46 14.10
N SER A 80 -1.73 -7.20 14.87
CA SER A 80 -3.09 -6.96 14.36
C SER A 80 -3.23 -5.67 13.55
N ALA A 81 -2.47 -4.61 13.87
CA ALA A 81 -2.49 -3.36 13.11
C ALA A 81 -1.90 -3.56 11.70
N LEU A 82 -0.82 -4.33 11.59
CA LEU A 82 -0.20 -4.68 10.30
C LEU A 82 -1.14 -5.54 9.43
N ILE A 83 -1.84 -6.51 10.03
CA ILE A 83 -2.82 -7.34 9.31
C ILE A 83 -3.96 -6.48 8.75
N ARG A 84 -4.53 -5.58 9.57
CA ARG A 84 -5.57 -4.65 9.13
C ARG A 84 -5.08 -3.76 8.01
N TRP A 85 -3.87 -3.21 8.15
CA TRP A 85 -3.25 -2.37 7.13
C TRP A 85 -3.07 -3.09 5.79
N ASN A 86 -2.57 -4.33 5.81
CA ASN A 86 -2.43 -5.13 4.60
C ASN A 86 -3.79 -5.43 3.94
N SER A 87 -4.82 -5.69 4.74
CA SER A 87 -6.19 -5.86 4.25
C SER A 87 -6.71 -4.60 3.58
N ASP A 88 -6.58 -3.44 4.23
CA ASP A 88 -7.00 -2.15 3.68
C ASP A 88 -6.25 -1.81 2.39
N ARG A 89 -4.94 -2.07 2.35
CA ARG A 89 -4.11 -1.86 1.16
C ARG A 89 -4.58 -2.72 -0.01
N LYS A 90 -4.93 -3.98 0.23
CA LYS A 90 -5.50 -4.86 -0.81
C LYS A 90 -6.83 -4.33 -1.32
N CYS A 91 -7.76 -4.00 -0.43
CA CYS A 91 -9.06 -3.44 -0.79
C CYS A 91 -8.91 -2.12 -1.55
N ALA A 92 -7.94 -1.28 -1.18
CA ALA A 92 -7.64 -0.04 -1.88
C ALA A 92 -7.16 -0.30 -3.31
N MET A 93 -6.22 -1.22 -3.52
CA MET A 93 -5.76 -1.58 -4.87
C MET A 93 -6.92 -2.09 -5.73
N GLU A 94 -7.78 -2.98 -5.21
CA GLU A 94 -8.98 -3.47 -5.90
C GLU A 94 -9.93 -2.33 -6.26
N THR A 95 -10.17 -1.43 -5.31
CA THR A 95 -11.06 -0.27 -5.47
C THR A 95 -10.55 0.67 -6.55
N VAL A 96 -9.24 0.97 -6.59
CA VAL A 96 -8.65 1.84 -7.62
C VAL A 96 -8.78 1.22 -9.01
N LEU A 97 -8.51 -0.08 -9.15
CA LEU A 97 -8.65 -0.77 -10.43
C LEU A 97 -10.12 -0.76 -10.90
N GLN A 98 -11.06 -1.05 -10.01
CA GLN A 98 -12.47 -1.06 -10.33
C GLN A 98 -12.97 0.35 -10.67
N TYR A 99 -12.57 1.37 -9.89
CA TYR A 99 -12.90 2.77 -10.14
C TYR A 99 -12.46 3.22 -11.54
N CYS A 100 -11.22 2.91 -11.94
CA CYS A 100 -10.70 3.26 -13.25
C CYS A 100 -11.44 2.55 -14.40
N ARG A 101 -11.84 1.29 -14.20
CA ARG A 101 -12.64 0.52 -15.17
C ARG A 101 -14.06 1.04 -15.31
N GLU A 102 -14.74 1.32 -14.20
CA GLU A 102 -16.12 1.85 -14.22
C GLU A 102 -16.20 3.25 -14.83
N LYS A 103 -15.16 4.07 -14.63
CA LYS A 103 -15.08 5.40 -15.23
C LYS A 103 -14.98 5.36 -16.76
N ASN A 104 -14.24 4.38 -17.31
CA ASN A 104 -14.17 4.15 -18.76
C ASN A 104 -13.76 2.71 -19.08
N GLU A 105 -14.76 1.86 -19.32
CA GLU A 105 -14.53 0.42 -19.55
C GLU A 105 -13.68 0.14 -20.79
N LYS A 106 -13.86 0.93 -21.86
CA LYS A 106 -13.17 0.72 -23.14
C LYS A 106 -11.71 1.14 -23.10
N LYS A 107 -11.40 2.16 -22.30
CA LYS A 107 -10.05 2.68 -22.14
C LYS A 107 -9.89 3.18 -20.71
N PRO A 108 -9.67 2.26 -19.75
CA PRO A 108 -9.45 2.62 -18.36
C PRO A 108 -8.23 3.54 -18.27
N GLN A 109 -8.30 4.52 -17.38
CA GLN A 109 -7.12 5.31 -17.06
C GLN A 109 -6.09 4.44 -16.35
N LYS A 110 -4.81 4.72 -16.57
CA LYS A 110 -3.74 4.03 -15.83
C LYS A 110 -3.81 4.44 -14.36
N SER A 111 -3.46 3.51 -13.49
CA SER A 111 -3.38 3.73 -12.05
C SER A 111 -1.99 3.38 -11.52
N TYR A 112 -1.48 4.19 -10.60
CA TYR A 112 -0.12 4.08 -10.08
C TYR A 112 -0.09 4.06 -8.54
N LEU A 113 0.70 3.16 -7.95
CA LEU A 113 1.04 3.21 -6.53
C LEU A 113 2.22 4.17 -6.36
N ILE A 114 2.08 5.09 -5.41
CA ILE A 114 3.13 6.01 -5.00
C ILE A 114 3.23 6.02 -3.48
N HIS A 115 4.43 6.27 -2.97
CA HIS A 115 4.72 6.26 -1.54
C HIS A 115 5.03 7.67 -1.04
N ALA A 116 4.59 7.95 0.18
CA ALA A 116 4.88 9.19 0.87
C ALA A 116 6.38 9.46 0.93
N GLY A 117 6.80 10.67 0.58
CA GLY A 117 8.21 11.08 0.53
C GLY A 117 8.94 10.71 -0.77
N LEU A 118 8.38 9.82 -1.59
CA LEU A 118 8.95 9.40 -2.89
C LEU A 118 8.00 9.73 -4.06
N GLU A 119 7.20 10.79 -3.93
CA GLU A 119 6.23 11.16 -4.95
C GLU A 119 6.90 11.75 -6.21
N PRO A 120 6.48 11.31 -7.42
CA PRO A 120 7.00 11.84 -8.66
C PRO A 120 6.48 13.25 -8.96
N LEU A 121 7.19 13.98 -9.83
CA LEU A 121 6.73 15.29 -10.32
C LEU A 121 5.35 15.25 -11.01
N THR A 122 4.99 14.13 -11.64
CA THR A 122 3.64 13.97 -12.22
C THR A 122 2.55 14.01 -11.16
N PHE A 123 2.88 13.66 -9.91
CA PHE A 123 1.98 13.75 -8.77
C PHE A 123 2.06 15.09 -8.05
N THR A 124 3.27 15.54 -7.69
CA THR A 124 3.43 16.75 -6.88
C THR A 124 2.99 18.02 -7.60
N ASN A 125 3.07 18.06 -8.94
CA ASN A 125 2.57 19.16 -9.77
C ASN A 125 1.04 19.30 -9.78
N MET A 126 0.31 18.36 -9.17
CA MET A 126 -1.15 18.42 -9.05
C MET A 126 -1.63 19.25 -7.85
N PHE A 127 -0.70 19.70 -7.00
CA PHE A 127 -0.98 20.46 -5.78
C PHE A 127 -0.47 21.90 -5.91
N PRO A 128 -1.08 22.89 -5.22
CA PRO A 128 -0.63 24.30 -5.27
C PRO A 128 0.82 24.51 -4.84
N SER A 129 1.25 23.75 -3.83
CA SER A 129 2.59 23.78 -3.26
C SER A 129 2.91 22.39 -2.74
N TRP A 130 4.17 21.97 -2.92
CA TRP A 130 4.67 20.70 -2.43
C TRP A 130 6.05 20.88 -1.82
N GLU A 131 6.19 20.53 -0.55
CA GLU A 131 7.44 20.47 0.19
C GLU A 131 7.93 19.03 0.24
N HIS A 132 9.19 18.81 -0.15
CA HIS A 132 9.80 17.48 -0.05
C HIS A 132 10.06 17.12 1.40
N ARG A 133 9.57 15.96 1.83
CA ARG A 133 9.65 15.44 3.20
C ARG A 133 10.73 14.38 3.30
N GLU A 134 11.98 14.82 3.49
CA GLU A 134 13.16 13.95 3.61
C GLU A 134 13.04 13.01 4.82
N ASP A 135 12.44 13.49 5.91
CA ASP A 135 12.12 12.70 7.11
C ASP A 135 11.23 11.49 6.82
N ILE A 136 10.29 11.63 5.88
CA ILE A 136 9.39 10.56 5.47
C ILE A 136 10.02 9.70 4.36
N ALA A 137 10.75 10.31 3.43
CA ALA A 137 11.48 9.59 2.39
C ALA A 137 12.43 8.55 3.00
N GLU A 138 13.21 8.92 4.02
CA GLU A 138 14.11 7.99 4.72
C GLU A 138 13.38 6.79 5.34
N ILE A 139 12.17 7.00 5.89
CA ILE A 139 11.35 5.92 6.46
C ILE A 139 10.91 4.98 5.33
N THR A 140 10.34 5.55 4.27
CA THR A 140 9.82 4.80 3.13
C THR A 140 10.92 4.00 2.43
N GLU A 141 12.11 4.57 2.21
CA GLU A 141 13.24 3.88 1.57
C GLU A 141 13.73 2.69 2.39
N ARG A 142 13.72 2.79 3.72
CA ARG A 142 14.10 1.70 4.63
C ARG A 142 13.06 0.57 4.67
N GLU A 143 11.78 0.92 4.66
CA GLU A 143 10.69 -0.06 4.81
C GLU A 143 10.29 -0.73 3.50
N ALA A 144 10.35 -0.01 2.39
CA ALA A 144 9.82 -0.50 1.13
C ALA A 144 10.85 -1.28 0.30
N GLU A 145 12.16 -1.18 0.57
CA GLU A 145 13.22 -1.62 -0.38
C GLU A 145 12.97 -1.10 -1.83
N VAL A 146 12.14 -0.06 -1.97
CA VAL A 146 11.63 0.48 -3.24
C VAL A 146 12.38 1.77 -3.53
N CYS A 147 13.08 1.80 -4.65
CA CYS A 147 13.63 3.01 -5.23
C CYS A 147 12.51 3.96 -5.67
N ASN A 148 12.84 5.25 -5.82
CA ASN A 148 12.08 6.40 -6.35
C ASN A 148 11.31 6.17 -7.68
N GLN A 149 10.50 5.11 -7.78
CA GLN A 149 9.87 4.59 -8.97
C GLN A 149 8.36 4.62 -8.82
N ILE A 150 7.69 5.16 -9.84
CA ILE A 150 6.24 5.06 -10.00
C ILE A 150 5.94 3.62 -10.44
N ILE A 151 5.04 2.93 -9.74
CA ILE A 151 4.72 1.54 -10.04
C ILE A 151 3.25 1.45 -10.48
N LEU A 152 2.93 0.69 -11.53
CA LEU A 152 1.54 0.49 -11.93
C LEU A 152 0.80 -0.34 -10.86
N VAL A 153 -0.42 0.09 -10.49
CA VAL A 153 -1.26 -0.66 -9.56
C VAL A 153 -1.60 -2.02 -10.15
N GLU A 154 -1.80 -2.16 -11.47
CA GLU A 154 -2.07 -3.45 -12.10
C GLU A 154 -0.91 -4.46 -11.94
N ASP A 155 0.33 -4.00 -12.07
CA ASP A 155 1.51 -4.86 -11.96
C ASP A 155 1.72 -5.33 -10.52
N ILE A 156 1.64 -4.40 -9.56
CA ILE A 156 1.70 -4.75 -8.14
C ILE A 156 0.48 -5.57 -7.75
N PHE A 157 -0.72 -5.24 -8.23
CA PHE A 157 -1.94 -5.95 -7.87
C PHE A 157 -1.95 -7.36 -8.44
N GLY A 158 -1.44 -7.60 -9.65
CA GLY A 158 -1.26 -8.95 -10.19
C GLY A 158 -0.26 -9.78 -9.38
N LEU A 159 0.89 -9.18 -9.05
CA LEU A 159 1.88 -9.77 -8.15
C LEU A 159 1.25 -10.06 -6.77
N CYS A 160 0.53 -9.08 -6.21
CA CYS A 160 -0.21 -9.14 -4.96
C CYS A 160 -1.39 -10.11 -5.02
N GLN A 161 -2.07 -10.35 -6.14
CA GLN A 161 -3.13 -11.36 -6.22
C GLN A 161 -2.53 -12.76 -6.14
N SER A 162 -1.43 -13.00 -6.85
CA SER A 162 -0.67 -14.25 -6.72
C SER A 162 -0.07 -14.44 -5.33
N ILE A 163 0.18 -13.35 -4.60
CA ILE A 163 0.75 -13.36 -3.25
C ILE A 163 -0.33 -13.44 -2.16
N TYR A 164 -1.37 -12.62 -2.17
CA TYR A 164 -2.45 -12.53 -1.16
C TYR A 164 -3.58 -13.55 -1.34
N GLN A 165 -3.71 -14.22 -2.51
CA GLN A 165 -4.60 -15.39 -2.62
C GLN A 165 -3.95 -16.66 -2.07
N ASN A 166 -2.62 -16.69 -2.03
CA ASN A 166 -1.87 -17.77 -1.44
C ASN A 166 -1.69 -17.51 0.05
N LYS A 167 -2.54 -18.14 0.86
CA LYS A 167 -2.34 -18.25 2.32
C LYS A 167 -0.92 -18.79 2.65
N TYR A 168 -0.35 -19.53 1.70
CA TYR A 168 0.91 -20.22 1.84
C TYR A 168 1.85 -19.94 0.65
N TYR A 169 3.10 -19.60 0.91
CA TYR A 169 4.13 -19.39 -0.10
C TYR A 169 5.09 -20.57 -0.19
N PRO A 170 5.69 -20.82 -1.36
CA PRO A 170 6.87 -21.68 -1.45
C PRO A 170 7.98 -21.17 -0.52
N LEU A 171 8.73 -22.11 0.07
CA LEU A 171 9.83 -21.79 0.97
C LEU A 171 10.86 -20.85 0.31
N GLU A 172 11.17 -21.10 -0.95
CA GLU A 172 12.16 -20.35 -1.71
C GLU A 172 11.79 -18.87 -1.78
N THR A 173 10.49 -18.58 -1.94
CA THR A 173 9.95 -17.22 -1.96
C THR A 173 10.14 -16.50 -0.63
N LEU A 174 9.97 -17.20 0.51
CA LEU A 174 10.14 -16.63 1.86
C LEU A 174 11.62 -16.47 2.25
N GLN A 175 12.52 -17.23 1.62
CA GLN A 175 13.96 -17.15 1.84
C GLN A 175 14.63 -16.06 0.99
N THR A 176 14.05 -15.69 -0.15
CA THR A 176 14.55 -14.62 -1.01
C THR A 176 14.11 -13.22 -0.53
N ARG A 177 14.92 -12.20 -0.82
CA ARG A 177 14.57 -10.78 -0.64
C ARG A 177 14.46 -10.12 -2.03
N PRO A 178 13.50 -9.20 -2.25
CA PRO A 178 12.50 -8.69 -1.31
C PRO A 178 11.42 -9.73 -0.95
N LEU A 179 10.90 -9.67 0.28
CA LEU A 179 9.79 -10.55 0.70
C LEU A 179 8.49 -10.17 -0.03
N PRO A 180 7.56 -11.12 -0.24
CA PRO A 180 6.24 -10.81 -0.77
C PRO A 180 5.52 -9.74 0.06
N HIS A 181 4.86 -8.81 -0.60
CA HIS A 181 4.14 -7.73 0.09
C HIS A 181 3.09 -8.28 1.08
N GLY A 182 3.17 -7.84 2.34
CA GLY A 182 2.25 -8.23 3.42
C GLY A 182 2.65 -9.50 4.19
N VAL A 183 3.79 -10.09 3.85
CA VAL A 183 4.46 -11.12 4.66
C VAL A 183 5.19 -10.44 5.83
N ASP A 184 4.90 -10.87 7.05
CA ASP A 184 5.61 -10.45 8.25
C ASP A 184 7.01 -11.10 8.26
N PRO A 185 8.10 -10.32 8.12
CA PRO A 185 9.47 -10.85 8.08
C PRO A 185 9.86 -11.58 9.38
N LEU A 186 9.19 -11.29 10.49
CA LEU A 186 9.44 -11.93 11.78
C LEU A 186 8.64 -13.22 11.96
N LYS A 187 7.68 -13.51 11.06
CA LYS A 187 6.76 -14.65 11.16
C LYS A 187 6.57 -15.40 9.85
N LEU A 188 7.67 -15.59 9.10
CA LEU A 188 7.68 -16.28 7.81
C LEU A 188 7.06 -17.69 7.88
N GLU A 189 7.24 -18.39 9.00
CA GLU A 189 6.69 -19.72 9.25
C GLU A 189 5.16 -19.79 9.18
N MET A 190 4.46 -18.69 9.46
CA MET A 190 2.99 -18.66 9.42
C MET A 190 2.46 -18.83 8.00
N TYR A 191 3.27 -18.49 7.01
CA TYR A 191 2.91 -18.51 5.61
C TYR A 191 3.44 -19.74 4.87
N LEU A 192 3.87 -20.80 5.57
CA LEU A 192 4.11 -22.11 4.98
C LEU A 192 2.86 -22.98 5.12
N THR A 193 2.63 -23.92 4.18
CA THR A 193 1.65 -24.99 4.39
C THR A 193 2.05 -25.84 5.59
N ASP A 194 1.15 -26.63 6.17
CA ASP A 194 1.51 -27.51 7.29
C ASP A 194 2.55 -28.56 6.86
N GLU A 195 2.43 -29.05 5.63
CA GLU A 195 3.38 -29.98 5.01
C GLU A 195 4.77 -29.36 4.83
N ASP A 196 4.84 -28.13 4.31
CA ASP A 196 6.12 -27.41 4.15
C ASP A 196 6.71 -26.99 5.49
N PHE A 197 5.87 -26.59 6.45
CA PHE A 197 6.29 -26.25 7.80
C PHE A 197 6.99 -27.45 8.46
N GLU A 198 6.34 -28.61 8.46
CA GLU A 198 6.89 -29.84 9.00
C GLU A 198 8.18 -30.24 8.27
N ARG A 199 8.19 -30.14 6.93
CA ARG A 199 9.38 -30.46 6.12
C ARG A 199 10.58 -29.55 6.40
N VAL A 200 10.34 -28.27 6.66
CA VAL A 200 11.42 -27.27 6.81
C VAL A 200 11.94 -27.22 8.24
N LEU A 201 11.03 -27.16 9.21
CA LEU A 201 11.37 -27.02 10.63
C LEU A 201 11.55 -28.37 11.33
N ASP A 202 11.19 -29.48 10.67
CA ASP A 202 11.30 -30.85 11.18
C ASP A 202 10.50 -31.06 12.48
N ILE A 203 9.41 -30.32 12.62
CA ILE A 203 8.52 -30.31 13.78
C ILE A 203 7.11 -29.88 13.33
N LYS A 204 6.09 -30.42 14.00
CA LYS A 204 4.70 -30.03 13.79
C LYS A 204 4.42 -28.62 14.27
N ARG A 205 3.43 -27.97 13.66
CA ARG A 205 3.06 -26.58 14.01
C ARG A 205 2.60 -26.46 15.46
N GLU A 206 1.79 -27.40 15.94
CA GLU A 206 1.32 -27.43 17.33
C GLU A 206 2.46 -27.60 18.33
N GLU A 207 3.46 -28.42 17.98
CA GLU A 207 4.63 -28.67 18.81
C GLU A 207 5.57 -27.46 18.82
N PHE A 208 5.72 -26.77 17.67
CA PHE A 208 6.49 -25.53 17.56
C PHE A 208 5.88 -24.41 18.41
N ASP A 209 4.56 -24.25 18.35
CA ASP A 209 3.83 -23.23 19.12
C ASP A 209 3.94 -23.47 20.64
N ALA A 210 4.13 -24.72 21.07
CA ALA A 210 4.37 -25.09 22.46
C ALA A 210 5.82 -24.82 22.93
N LEU A 211 6.75 -24.51 22.03
CA LEU A 211 8.13 -24.21 22.40
C LEU A 211 8.28 -22.81 23.03
N PRO A 212 9.24 -22.63 23.95
CA PRO A 212 9.62 -21.30 24.40
C PRO A 212 10.08 -20.41 23.22
N GLY A 213 9.72 -19.13 23.21
CA GLY A 213 9.98 -18.22 22.08
C GLY A 213 11.46 -18.12 21.65
N TRP A 214 12.41 -18.23 22.58
CA TRP A 214 13.84 -18.26 22.23
C TRP A 214 14.21 -19.48 21.36
N LYS A 215 13.54 -20.62 21.58
CA LYS A 215 13.77 -21.86 20.82
C LYS A 215 13.11 -21.80 19.45
N GLN A 216 11.93 -21.17 19.34
CA GLN A 216 11.29 -20.87 18.06
C GLN A 216 12.18 -19.98 17.19
N VAL A 217 12.71 -18.88 17.73
CA VAL A 217 13.61 -17.97 17.01
C VAL A 217 14.86 -18.69 16.51
N ASN A 218 15.47 -19.54 17.34
CA ASN A 218 16.66 -20.30 16.96
C ASN A 218 16.38 -21.28 15.80
N LEU A 219 15.23 -21.96 15.83
CA LEU A 219 14.79 -22.85 14.74
C LEU A 219 14.58 -22.08 13.43
N LYS A 220 13.92 -20.91 13.50
CA LYS A 220 13.70 -20.06 12.32
C LYS A 220 15.00 -19.55 11.70
N LYS A 221 15.91 -19.05 12.54
CA LYS A 221 17.25 -18.62 12.10
C LYS A 221 18.02 -19.73 11.42
N ALA A 222 17.98 -20.95 11.96
CA ALA A 222 18.66 -22.11 11.39
C ALA A 222 18.14 -22.48 9.99
N LYS A 223 16.93 -22.06 9.63
CA LYS A 223 16.27 -22.38 8.35
C LYS A 223 16.08 -21.17 7.43
N GLY A 224 16.65 -20.02 7.76
CA GLY A 224 16.54 -18.79 6.96
C GLY A 224 15.14 -18.17 6.96
N LEU A 225 14.35 -18.45 8.01
CA LEU A 225 13.00 -17.90 8.22
C LEU A 225 13.00 -16.77 9.26
N PHE A 226 14.12 -16.03 9.37
CA PHE A 226 14.32 -14.92 10.30
C PHE A 226 15.04 -13.77 9.60
#